data_AF-A0AA43ZV68-F1
#
_entry.id   AF-A0AA43ZV68-F1
#
_cell.length_a   1.000
_cell.length_b   1.000
_cell.length_c   1.000
_cell.angle_alpha   90.00
_cell.angle_beta   90.00
_cell.angle_gamma   90.00
#
_symmetry.space_group_name_H-M   'P 1'
#
loop_
_entity.id
_entity.type
_entity.pdbx_description
1 polymer ?
#
loop_
_entity_poly.entity_id
_entity_poly.type
_entity_poly.pdbx_seq_one_letter_code
_entity_poly.pdbx_strand_id
1 'polypeptide(L)'
;MNYSNIYKTNNNNFFISKNFYGHRIYYGTFNNLTEAIKKRDLLIKYDWIKCKNTGYSKDSFYEYNIIKKENNYYLINKDNKEVYGPCQCYKFIDILKNIIPYYTPDININLAKKMAIKEFYKNISYNKLHNSYIICYKGKHYGVFSKLSSALKERDLLKLCDCDEDIMCEYTELVYEYDKDILPKYPYKQENNIEHEYSLNKHHRVRKKINGVSIHIGSYSSYDQAKIVREYLDDHNWDMKIVKHIRNISSAILYKDRYINKKGNKYYVSRIFKGKYLRYGSYDTIQKARYIRDMLISNNWNIEKIDSLKVKNNNYLDYCDSTDILEDFI
;
A
#
# COMPACT_ATOMS: atom_id res chain seq x y z
N MET A 1 3.63 -8.97 -29.58
CA MET A 1 4.46 -7.86 -29.06
C MET A 1 3.78 -7.29 -27.82
N ASN A 2 4.50 -7.16 -26.71
CA ASN A 2 3.93 -6.62 -25.47
C ASN A 2 4.02 -5.07 -25.52
N TYR A 3 2.88 -4.37 -25.64
CA TYR A 3 2.86 -2.90 -25.72
C TYR A 3 2.98 -2.28 -24.32
N SER A 4 4.14 -2.49 -23.68
CA SER A 4 4.38 -1.99 -22.33
C SER A 4 4.08 -0.49 -22.24
N ASN A 5 3.40 -0.09 -21.16
CA ASN A 5 3.05 1.29 -20.85
C ASN A 5 2.06 1.98 -21.83
N ILE A 6 1.46 1.24 -22.78
CA ILE A 6 0.39 1.72 -23.67
C ILE A 6 -0.89 0.97 -23.34
N TYR A 7 -1.99 1.71 -23.22
CA TYR A 7 -3.28 1.18 -22.78
C TYR A 7 -4.39 1.66 -23.73
N LYS A 8 -5.29 0.77 -24.12
CA LYS A 8 -6.45 1.10 -24.95
C LYS A 8 -7.59 1.64 -24.08
N THR A 9 -8.28 2.67 -24.55
CA THR A 9 -9.49 3.24 -23.93
C THR A 9 -10.74 2.68 -24.58
N ASN A 10 -11.90 2.92 -23.96
CA ASN A 10 -13.21 2.54 -24.49
C ASN A 10 -13.53 3.26 -25.82
N ASN A 11 -12.95 4.44 -26.05
CA ASN A 11 -13.21 5.26 -27.24
C ASN A 11 -12.26 4.93 -28.41
N ASN A 12 -11.72 3.71 -28.45
CA ASN A 12 -10.67 3.28 -29.41
C ASN A 12 -9.36 4.10 -29.42
N ASN A 13 -9.20 5.09 -28.54
CA ASN A 13 -7.95 5.82 -28.35
C ASN A 13 -6.97 5.03 -27.49
N PHE A 14 -5.68 5.41 -27.54
CA PHE A 14 -4.60 4.81 -26.78
C PHE A 14 -3.98 5.83 -25.85
N PHE A 15 -3.67 5.49 -24.60
CA PHE A 15 -2.95 6.38 -23.71
C PHE A 15 -1.66 5.76 -23.19
N ILE A 16 -0.70 6.63 -22.88
CA ILE A 16 0.60 6.23 -22.35
C ILE A 16 0.62 6.57 -20.86
N SER A 17 0.94 5.58 -20.04
CA SER A 17 1.19 5.80 -18.62
C SER A 17 2.28 4.88 -18.11
N LYS A 18 3.07 5.34 -17.16
CA LYS A 18 4.12 4.53 -16.55
C LYS A 18 4.20 4.79 -15.06
N ASN A 19 4.42 3.72 -14.30
CA ASN A 19 4.56 3.77 -12.86
C ASN A 19 6.01 4.06 -12.47
N PHE A 20 6.22 5.07 -11.63
CA PHE A 20 7.50 5.44 -11.02
C PHE A 20 7.34 5.49 -9.51
N TYR A 21 8.05 4.63 -8.78
CA TYR A 21 8.07 4.63 -7.31
C TYR A 21 6.68 4.71 -6.64
N GLY A 22 5.69 4.02 -7.22
CA GLY A 22 4.30 4.02 -6.74
C GLY A 22 3.36 5.03 -7.41
N HIS A 23 3.88 5.97 -8.21
CA HIS A 23 3.10 6.99 -8.90
C HIS A 23 2.87 6.66 -10.36
N ARG A 24 1.60 6.66 -10.80
CA ARG A 24 1.26 6.52 -12.22
C ARG A 24 1.35 7.88 -12.90
N ILE A 25 2.34 8.04 -13.76
CA ILE A 25 2.52 9.25 -14.57
C ILE A 25 1.84 9.04 -15.92
N TYR A 26 0.91 9.95 -16.25
CA TYR A 26 0.21 9.96 -17.53
C TYR A 26 0.91 10.87 -18.54
N TYR A 27 1.09 10.39 -19.76
CA TYR A 27 1.86 11.04 -20.83
C TYR A 27 1.01 11.48 -22.03
N GLY A 28 -0.31 11.33 -21.96
CA GLY A 28 -1.23 11.75 -23.02
C GLY A 28 -2.00 10.59 -23.64
N THR A 29 -3.01 10.98 -24.42
CA THR A 29 -3.87 10.10 -25.23
C THR A 29 -3.61 10.39 -26.70
N PHE A 30 -3.66 9.35 -27.52
CA PHE A 30 -3.35 9.30 -28.94
C PHE A 30 -4.47 8.58 -29.67
N ASN A 31 -4.75 8.99 -30.90
CA ASN A 31 -5.89 8.47 -31.66
C ASN A 31 -5.63 7.08 -32.24
N ASN A 32 -4.35 6.72 -32.44
CA ASN A 32 -3.97 5.43 -32.98
C ASN A 32 -2.73 4.84 -32.27
N LEU A 33 -2.58 3.52 -32.40
CA LEU A 33 -1.52 2.76 -31.74
C LEU A 33 -0.12 3.17 -32.23
N THR A 34 0.01 3.50 -33.52
CA THR A 34 1.29 3.87 -34.14
C THR A 34 1.87 5.15 -33.53
N GLU A 35 1.04 6.17 -33.32
CA GLU A 35 1.42 7.41 -32.63
C GLU A 35 1.82 7.15 -31.18
N ALA A 36 1.04 6.35 -30.46
CA ALA A 36 1.35 5.99 -29.09
C ALA A 36 2.70 5.25 -28.97
N ILE A 37 3.01 4.35 -29.92
CA ILE A 37 4.30 3.65 -29.98
C ILE A 37 5.44 4.64 -30.24
N LYS A 38 5.33 5.51 -31.25
CA LYS A 38 6.35 6.51 -31.55
C LYS A 38 6.63 7.41 -30.34
N LYS A 39 5.58 7.87 -29.66
CA LYS A 39 5.72 8.70 -28.46
C LYS A 39 6.34 7.92 -27.30
N ARG A 40 5.94 6.66 -27.07
CA ARG A 40 6.53 5.79 -26.04
C ARG A 40 8.02 5.60 -26.28
N ASP A 41 8.44 5.32 -27.50
CA ASP A 41 9.84 5.05 -27.83
C ASP A 41 10.68 6.32 -27.65
N LEU A 42 10.11 7.49 -28.00
CA LEU A 42 10.71 8.78 -27.67
C LEU A 42 10.84 8.98 -26.16
N LEU A 43 9.81 8.65 -25.37
CA LEU A 43 9.88 8.72 -23.91
C LEU A 43 10.93 7.76 -23.35
N ILE A 44 11.06 6.54 -23.88
CA ILE A 44 12.10 5.58 -23.48
C ILE A 44 13.50 6.18 -23.73
N LYS A 45 13.72 6.79 -24.90
CA LYS A 45 14.99 7.42 -25.27
C LYS A 45 15.41 8.55 -24.31
N TYR A 46 14.46 9.26 -23.73
CA TYR A 46 14.70 10.39 -22.82
C TYR A 46 14.35 10.05 -21.37
N ASP A 47 14.50 8.79 -20.97
CA ASP A 47 14.28 8.31 -19.60
C ASP A 47 12.92 8.71 -18.99
N TRP A 48 11.91 8.83 -19.86
CA TRP A 48 10.54 9.21 -19.53
C TRP A 48 10.41 10.61 -18.92
N ILE A 49 11.39 11.49 -19.16
CA ILE A 49 11.33 12.88 -18.73
C ILE A 49 10.41 13.65 -19.68
N LYS A 50 9.38 14.30 -19.12
CA LYS A 50 8.54 15.25 -19.86
C LYS A 50 9.31 16.56 -20.00
N CYS A 51 9.77 16.86 -21.20
CA CYS A 51 10.55 18.03 -21.56
C CYS A 51 10.25 18.45 -23.01
N LYS A 52 10.91 19.51 -23.50
CA LYS A 52 10.75 19.98 -24.89
C LYS A 52 11.05 18.89 -25.92
N ASN A 53 12.08 18.07 -25.68
CA ASN A 53 12.48 16.99 -26.58
C ASN A 53 11.45 15.86 -26.66
N THR A 54 10.64 15.69 -25.61
CA THR A 54 9.52 14.75 -25.58
C THR A 54 8.20 15.43 -25.87
N GLY A 55 8.18 16.69 -26.31
CA GLY A 55 6.99 17.43 -26.74
C GLY A 55 6.14 18.04 -25.61
N TYR A 56 6.76 18.33 -24.46
CA TYR A 56 6.12 19.05 -23.34
C TYR A 56 6.77 20.43 -23.14
N SER A 57 6.00 21.39 -22.61
CA SER A 57 6.42 22.80 -22.51
C SER A 57 7.49 23.06 -21.45
N LYS A 58 7.49 22.28 -20.37
CA LYS A 58 8.42 22.40 -19.25
C LYS A 58 8.77 21.04 -18.68
N ASP A 59 9.89 21.00 -17.98
CA ASP A 59 10.32 19.83 -17.24
C ASP A 59 9.33 19.56 -16.11
N SER A 60 8.78 18.34 -16.08
CA SER A 60 7.72 18.00 -15.12
C SER A 60 8.23 17.59 -13.75
N PHE A 61 9.54 17.47 -13.59
CA PHE A 61 10.18 16.97 -12.37
C PHE A 61 11.18 18.01 -11.89
N TYR A 62 11.02 18.44 -10.64
CA TYR A 62 11.96 19.35 -9.99
C TYR A 62 13.36 18.73 -9.94
N GLU A 63 14.37 19.57 -10.13
CA GLU A 63 15.76 19.16 -9.98
C GLU A 63 16.26 19.43 -8.56
N TYR A 64 17.11 18.53 -8.07
CA TYR A 64 17.68 18.62 -6.72
C TYR A 64 19.19 18.51 -6.75
N ASN A 65 19.85 19.33 -5.94
CA ASN A 65 21.30 19.25 -5.68
C ASN A 65 21.55 18.59 -4.33
N ILE A 66 22.61 17.79 -4.23
CA ILE A 66 23.09 17.26 -2.95
C ILE A 66 24.16 18.21 -2.41
N ILE A 67 24.01 18.63 -1.16
CA ILE A 67 25.05 19.36 -0.43
C ILE A 67 25.48 18.56 0.80
N LYS A 68 26.78 18.61 1.12
CA LYS A 68 27.33 18.04 2.35
C LYS A 68 27.58 19.17 3.36
N LYS A 69 27.10 19.00 4.59
CA LYS A 69 27.42 19.88 5.73
C LYS A 69 27.78 18.99 6.91
N GLU A 70 28.99 19.17 7.45
CA GLU A 70 29.54 18.31 8.49
C GLU A 70 29.51 16.82 8.06
N ASN A 71 28.85 15.95 8.85
CA ASN A 71 28.66 14.53 8.57
C ASN A 71 27.29 14.22 7.93
N ASN A 72 26.59 15.22 7.41
CA ASN A 72 25.25 15.08 6.85
C ASN A 72 25.17 15.55 5.41
N TYR A 73 24.28 14.91 4.66
CA TYR A 73 23.89 15.28 3.30
C TYR A 73 22.47 15.83 3.29
N TYR A 74 22.21 16.80 2.42
CA TYR A 74 20.89 17.41 2.21
C TYR A 74 20.60 17.56 0.72
N LEU A 75 19.32 17.45 0.34
CA LEU A 75 18.83 17.82 -0.98
C LEU A 75 18.31 19.25 -0.95
N ILE A 76 18.67 20.04 -1.97
CA ILE A 76 18.11 21.37 -2.18
C ILE A 76 17.39 21.37 -3.52
N ASN A 77 16.09 21.70 -3.50
CA ASN A 77 15.31 21.92 -4.70
C ASN A 77 15.84 23.16 -5.44
N LYS A 78 16.15 23.03 -6.73
CA LYS A 78 16.74 24.13 -7.50
C LYS A 78 15.78 25.31 -7.69
N ASP A 79 14.49 25.03 -7.79
CA ASP A 79 13.45 25.99 -8.14
C ASP A 79 12.98 26.79 -6.92
N ASN A 80 12.55 26.10 -5.85
CA ASN A 80 11.97 26.76 -4.66
C ASN A 80 12.92 26.85 -3.46
N LYS A 81 14.15 26.32 -3.57
CA LYS A 81 15.19 26.29 -2.51
C LYS A 81 14.82 25.51 -1.25
N GLU A 82 13.76 24.70 -1.27
CA GLU A 82 13.42 23.81 -0.16
C GLU A 82 14.54 22.80 0.11
N VAL A 83 14.72 22.47 1.38
CA VAL A 83 15.80 21.60 1.86
C VAL A 83 15.23 20.33 2.48
N TYR A 84 15.74 19.18 2.05
CA TYR A 84 15.35 17.86 2.55
C TYR A 84 16.56 17.13 3.14
N GLY A 85 16.45 16.62 4.36
CA GLY A 85 17.54 16.00 5.12
C GLY A 85 17.34 16.19 6.62
N PRO A 86 18.38 15.98 7.45
CA PRO A 86 19.68 15.42 7.10
C PRO A 86 19.63 13.92 6.76
N CYS A 87 20.62 13.42 6.01
CA CYS A 87 20.91 12.00 5.82
C CYS A 87 22.41 11.76 5.99
N GLN A 88 22.80 10.66 6.64
CA GLN A 88 24.21 10.34 6.91
C GLN A 88 24.81 9.34 5.93
N CYS A 89 24.10 9.04 4.84
CA CYS A 89 24.58 8.16 3.78
C CYS A 89 24.39 8.84 2.42
N TYR A 90 25.47 9.03 1.67
CA TYR A 90 25.43 9.65 0.35
C TYR A 90 24.62 8.79 -0.63
N LYS A 91 24.82 7.47 -0.64
CA LYS A 91 24.04 6.61 -1.55
C LYS A 91 22.55 6.61 -1.25
N PHE A 92 22.16 6.77 0.00
CA PHE A 92 20.74 6.92 0.33
C PHE A 92 20.17 8.24 -0.21
N ILE A 93 20.88 9.35 -0.02
CA ILE A 93 20.38 10.65 -0.49
C ILE A 93 20.39 10.78 -2.02
N ASP A 94 21.35 10.14 -2.69
CA ASP A 94 21.44 10.03 -4.14
C ASP A 94 20.24 9.26 -4.71
N ILE A 95 19.81 8.19 -4.06
CA ILE A 95 18.56 7.50 -4.41
C ILE A 95 17.36 8.41 -4.16
N LEU A 96 17.30 9.09 -3.00
CA LEU A 96 16.19 9.98 -2.68
C LEU A 96 16.06 11.14 -3.68
N LYS A 97 17.18 11.68 -4.17
CA LYS A 97 17.24 12.71 -5.22
C LYS A 97 16.45 12.29 -6.48
N ASN A 98 16.51 11.01 -6.84
CA ASN A 98 15.84 10.47 -8.01
C ASN A 98 14.36 10.11 -7.76
N ILE A 99 13.92 10.05 -6.51
CA ILE A 99 12.56 9.65 -6.13
C ILE A 99 11.69 10.85 -5.77
N ILE A 100 12.26 11.81 -5.04
CA ILE A 100 11.54 12.98 -4.53
C ILE A 100 10.80 13.80 -5.62
N PRO A 101 11.27 13.91 -6.88
CA PRO A 101 10.56 14.70 -7.90
C PRO A 101 9.17 14.15 -8.24
N TYR A 102 8.90 12.87 -7.97
CA TYR A 102 7.59 12.24 -8.24
C TYR A 102 6.54 12.52 -7.16
N TYR A 103 6.92 13.20 -6.06
CA TYR A 103 6.06 13.46 -4.90
C TYR A 103 5.65 14.94 -4.76
N THR A 104 5.99 15.80 -5.72
CA THR A 104 5.69 17.25 -5.70
C THR A 104 4.30 17.57 -6.28
N PRO A 105 3.62 18.69 -5.94
CA PRO A 105 4.09 19.84 -5.14
C PRO A 105 3.88 19.71 -3.61
N ASP A 106 2.88 18.98 -3.14
CA ASP A 106 2.63 18.75 -1.70
C ASP A 106 3.46 17.57 -1.19
N ILE A 107 4.77 17.76 -1.05
CA ILE A 107 5.74 16.68 -0.87
C ILE A 107 5.48 15.86 0.39
N ASN A 108 4.97 14.64 0.19
CA ASN A 108 5.01 13.61 1.22
C ASN A 108 6.41 12.99 1.30
N ILE A 109 7.33 13.71 1.94
CA ILE A 109 8.73 13.31 2.11
C ILE A 109 8.87 11.94 2.78
N ASN A 110 7.92 11.56 3.64
CA ASN A 110 7.95 10.27 4.33
C ASN A 110 7.70 9.11 3.37
N LEU A 111 6.76 9.25 2.43
CA LEU A 111 6.55 8.26 1.37
C LEU A 111 7.76 8.18 0.44
N ALA A 112 8.32 9.31 0.01
CA ALA A 112 9.54 9.33 -0.80
C ALA A 112 10.71 8.63 -0.10
N LYS A 113 10.92 8.89 1.19
CA LYS A 113 11.93 8.20 2.03
C LYS A 113 11.65 6.69 2.13
N LYS A 114 10.39 6.28 2.29
CA LYS A 114 9.99 4.86 2.33
C LYS A 114 10.34 4.15 1.03
N MET A 115 10.08 4.78 -0.12
CA MET A 115 10.47 4.24 -1.42
C MET A 115 11.99 4.23 -1.61
N ALA A 116 12.68 5.28 -1.16
CA ALA A 116 14.13 5.31 -1.16
C ALA A 116 14.75 4.19 -0.32
N ILE A 117 14.17 3.85 0.84
CA ILE A 117 14.63 2.71 1.65
C ILE A 117 14.43 1.38 0.91
N LYS A 118 13.27 1.20 0.25
CA LYS A 118 13.00 -0.02 -0.55
C LYS A 118 14.01 -0.17 -1.70
N GLU A 119 14.29 0.91 -2.42
CA GLU A 119 15.29 0.90 -3.50
C GLU A 119 16.72 0.74 -2.95
N PHE A 120 17.05 1.41 -1.84
CA PHE A 120 18.36 1.31 -1.18
C PHE A 120 18.67 -0.11 -0.70
N TYR A 121 17.66 -0.90 -0.30
CA TYR A 121 17.84 -2.31 0.11
C TYR A 121 17.37 -3.34 -0.91
N LYS A 122 17.06 -2.90 -2.12
CA LYS A 122 16.65 -3.79 -3.20
C LYS A 122 17.71 -4.88 -3.40
N ASN A 123 17.23 -6.10 -3.65
CA ASN A 123 18.04 -7.31 -3.82
C ASN A 123 18.75 -7.81 -2.55
N ILE A 124 18.44 -7.25 -1.38
CA ILE A 124 18.92 -7.75 -0.09
C ILE A 124 17.72 -8.20 0.73
N SER A 125 17.75 -9.43 1.21
CA SER A 125 16.81 -9.99 2.16
C SER A 125 17.52 -10.28 3.48
N TYR A 126 16.76 -10.45 4.56
CA TYR A 126 17.30 -10.73 5.88
C TYR A 126 16.73 -12.03 6.45
N ASN A 127 17.62 -12.94 6.82
CA ASN A 127 17.34 -14.19 7.48
C ASN A 127 17.44 -14.00 9.00
N LYS A 128 16.28 -13.98 9.67
CA LYS A 128 16.20 -13.80 11.13
C LYS A 128 16.78 -14.96 11.92
N LEU A 129 16.66 -16.19 11.42
CA LEU A 129 17.11 -17.40 12.14
C LEU A 129 18.63 -17.44 12.26
N HIS A 130 19.31 -17.02 11.19
CA HIS A 130 20.77 -17.02 11.12
C HIS A 130 21.40 -15.64 11.30
N ASN A 131 20.58 -14.62 11.62
CA ASN A 131 21.02 -13.24 11.80
C ASN A 131 21.90 -12.74 10.64
N SER A 132 21.47 -13.01 9.41
CA SER A 132 22.28 -12.80 8.21
C SER A 132 21.51 -12.17 7.06
N TYR A 133 22.23 -11.47 6.19
CA TYR A 133 21.73 -10.83 4.99
C TYR A 133 22.00 -11.71 3.78
N ILE A 134 21.02 -11.86 2.90
CA ILE A 134 21.09 -12.71 1.71
C ILE A 134 20.87 -11.84 0.48
N ILE A 135 21.76 -11.95 -0.49
CA ILE A 135 21.64 -11.22 -1.76
C ILE A 135 20.88 -12.07 -2.77
N CYS A 136 19.81 -11.51 -3.32
CA CYS A 136 18.99 -12.11 -4.37
C CYS A 136 18.96 -11.18 -5.58
N TYR A 137 19.61 -11.55 -6.67
CA TYR A 137 19.65 -10.74 -7.89
C TYR A 137 19.35 -11.60 -9.12
N LYS A 138 18.56 -11.08 -10.07
CA LYS A 138 18.08 -11.82 -11.27
C LYS A 138 17.54 -13.24 -10.95
N GLY A 139 16.91 -13.42 -9.79
CA GLY A 139 16.35 -14.71 -9.34
C GLY A 139 17.36 -15.71 -8.76
N LYS A 140 18.64 -15.35 -8.63
CA LYS A 140 19.70 -16.19 -8.06
C LYS A 140 20.17 -15.66 -6.70
N HIS A 141 20.69 -16.57 -5.87
CA HIS A 141 21.31 -16.28 -4.58
C HIS A 141 22.83 -16.14 -4.75
N TYR A 142 23.41 -15.06 -4.24
CA TYR A 142 24.82 -14.73 -4.43
C TYR A 142 25.65 -14.69 -3.13
N GLY A 143 25.04 -15.00 -1.99
CA GLY A 143 25.80 -15.12 -0.74
C GLY A 143 25.00 -14.82 0.51
N VAL A 144 25.64 -15.08 1.65
CA VAL A 144 25.12 -14.86 3.00
C VAL A 144 26.14 -14.05 3.79
N PHE A 145 25.71 -12.93 4.36
CA PHE A 145 26.58 -11.94 4.99
C PHE A 145 26.11 -11.67 6.43
N SER A 146 27.04 -11.62 7.38
CA SER A 146 26.72 -11.25 8.77
C SER A 146 26.52 -9.74 8.96
N LYS A 147 27.16 -8.92 8.12
CA LYS A 147 27.08 -7.45 8.15
C LYS A 147 26.29 -6.90 6.96
N LEU A 148 25.42 -5.94 7.23
CA LEU A 148 24.62 -5.26 6.20
C LEU A 148 25.50 -4.46 5.22
N SER A 149 26.54 -3.80 5.71
CA SER A 149 27.47 -3.02 4.89
C SER A 149 28.19 -3.90 3.87
N SER A 150 28.66 -5.08 4.28
CA SER A 150 29.27 -6.08 3.39
C SER A 150 28.28 -6.55 2.32
N ALA A 151 27.04 -6.86 2.71
CA ALA A 151 26.01 -7.25 1.75
C ALA A 151 25.69 -6.15 0.72
N LEU A 152 25.71 -4.88 1.14
CA LEU A 152 25.49 -3.73 0.26
C LEU A 152 26.65 -3.55 -0.74
N LYS A 153 27.91 -3.67 -0.28
CA LYS A 153 29.11 -3.64 -1.13
C LYS A 153 29.04 -4.73 -2.20
N GLU A 154 28.84 -5.98 -1.78
CA GLU A 154 28.75 -7.11 -2.69
C GLU A 154 27.64 -6.93 -3.73
N ARG A 155 26.46 -6.48 -3.29
CA ARG A 155 25.33 -6.24 -4.19
C ARG A 155 25.68 -5.21 -5.27
N ASP A 156 26.39 -4.15 -4.91
CA ASP A 156 26.72 -3.10 -5.86
C ASP A 156 27.84 -3.54 -6.82
N LEU A 157 28.79 -4.37 -6.37
CA LEU A 157 29.74 -5.08 -7.24
C LEU A 157 29.02 -5.98 -8.25
N LEU A 158 28.09 -6.82 -7.78
CA LEU A 158 27.29 -7.70 -8.65
C LEU A 158 26.54 -6.92 -9.74
N LYS A 159 26.02 -5.74 -9.42
CA LYS A 159 25.34 -4.87 -10.39
C LYS A 159 26.31 -4.24 -11.37
N LEU A 160 27.49 -3.81 -10.90
CA LEU A 160 28.50 -3.16 -11.72
C LEU A 160 29.08 -4.13 -12.76
N CYS A 161 29.35 -5.37 -12.34
CA CYS A 161 30.00 -6.40 -13.14
C CYS A 161 29.02 -7.35 -13.84
N ASP A 162 27.71 -7.06 -13.78
CA ASP A 162 26.63 -7.91 -14.30
C ASP A 162 26.67 -9.39 -13.86
N CYS A 163 27.13 -9.64 -12.63
CA CYS A 163 27.35 -10.97 -12.04
C CYS A 163 28.50 -11.79 -12.64
N ASP A 164 29.42 -11.15 -13.35
CA ASP A 164 30.66 -11.77 -13.79
C ASP A 164 31.68 -11.81 -12.62
N GLU A 165 31.94 -13.01 -12.12
CA GLU A 165 32.78 -13.24 -10.93
C GLU A 165 34.25 -12.87 -11.17
N ASP A 166 34.76 -13.08 -12.39
CA ASP A 166 36.14 -12.76 -12.75
C ASP A 166 36.33 -11.23 -12.72
N ILE A 167 35.38 -10.50 -13.32
CA ILE A 167 35.36 -9.04 -13.31
C ILE A 167 35.20 -8.51 -11.88
N MET A 168 34.36 -9.12 -11.04
CA MET A 168 34.19 -8.67 -9.65
C MET A 168 35.48 -8.68 -8.84
N CYS A 169 36.36 -9.65 -9.08
CA CYS A 169 37.64 -9.74 -8.39
C CYS A 169 38.59 -8.58 -8.73
N GLU A 170 38.48 -8.03 -9.95
CA GLU A 170 39.31 -6.92 -10.42
C GLU A 170 38.83 -5.54 -9.93
N TYR A 171 37.54 -5.40 -9.61
CA TYR A 171 36.90 -4.09 -9.35
C TYR A 171 36.45 -3.86 -7.90
N THR A 172 36.98 -4.62 -6.95
CA THR A 172 36.59 -4.55 -5.53
C THR A 172 36.68 -3.15 -4.91
N GLU A 173 37.57 -2.28 -5.41
CA GLU A 173 37.76 -0.90 -4.92
C GLU A 173 36.79 0.13 -5.53
N LEU A 174 36.05 -0.20 -6.59
CA LEU A 174 35.17 0.75 -7.28
C LEU A 174 33.83 0.98 -6.58
N VAL A 175 33.55 0.26 -5.49
CA VAL A 175 32.24 0.24 -4.86
C VAL A 175 32.20 1.02 -3.55
N TYR A 176 31.05 1.64 -3.30
CA TYR A 176 30.83 2.56 -2.21
C TYR A 176 31.13 1.96 -0.83
N GLU A 177 31.86 2.70 0.00
CA GLU A 177 32.18 2.29 1.36
C GLU A 177 31.08 2.61 2.37
N TYR A 178 30.24 1.61 2.64
CA TYR A 178 29.11 1.74 3.57
C TYR A 178 29.50 1.77 5.05
N ASP A 179 30.72 1.35 5.43
CA ASP A 179 31.13 1.23 6.84
C ASP A 179 31.35 2.59 7.54
N LYS A 180 31.52 3.66 6.76
CA LYS A 180 31.76 5.03 7.26
C LYS A 180 30.47 5.83 7.49
N ASP A 181 29.34 5.31 7.00
CA ASP A 181 28.06 5.99 7.00
C ASP A 181 27.07 5.38 8.00
N ILE A 182 26.16 6.21 8.52
CA ILE A 182 24.98 5.70 9.22
C ILE A 182 23.92 5.39 8.17
N LEU A 183 23.69 4.09 7.97
CA LEU A 183 22.74 3.57 6.99
C LEU A 183 21.29 3.84 7.43
N PRO A 184 20.35 4.00 6.47
CA PRO A 184 18.93 3.98 6.81
C PRO A 184 18.58 2.70 7.58
N LYS A 185 17.51 2.70 8.37
CA LYS A 185 17.12 1.46 9.06
C LYS A 185 16.71 0.41 8.01
N TYR A 186 17.35 -0.76 8.04
CA TYR A 186 16.93 -1.89 7.21
C TYR A 186 15.45 -2.18 7.50
N PRO A 187 14.59 -2.26 6.47
CA PRO A 187 13.20 -2.61 6.65
C PRO A 187 13.17 -4.09 7.01
N TYR A 188 13.40 -4.43 8.28
CA TYR A 188 13.00 -5.72 8.82
C TYR A 188 11.60 -5.94 8.31
N LYS A 189 11.42 -7.05 7.57
CA LYS A 189 10.16 -7.42 6.93
C LYS A 189 9.04 -6.90 7.80
N GLN A 190 8.22 -5.98 7.24
CA GLN A 190 6.91 -5.65 7.78
C GLN A 190 6.41 -6.96 8.37
N GLU A 191 6.17 -7.00 9.69
CA GLU A 191 5.56 -8.16 10.30
C GLU A 191 4.46 -8.60 9.34
N ASN A 192 4.44 -9.87 8.93
CA ASN A 192 3.38 -10.37 8.09
C ASN A 192 2.12 -10.21 8.95
N ASN A 193 1.51 -9.05 8.80
CA ASN A 193 0.41 -8.56 9.59
C ASN A 193 -0.88 -9.23 9.13
N ILE A 194 -0.78 -10.29 8.34
CA ILE A 194 -1.88 -11.10 7.85
C ILE A 194 -1.67 -12.49 8.41
N GLU A 195 -2.61 -12.91 9.24
CA GLU A 195 -2.68 -14.26 9.78
C GLU A 195 -3.82 -15.05 9.17
N HIS A 196 -3.60 -16.36 9.07
CA HIS A 196 -4.61 -17.30 8.64
C HIS A 196 -5.18 -18.03 9.86
N GLU A 197 -6.50 -18.03 10.01
CA GLU A 197 -7.17 -18.85 11.01
C GLU A 197 -7.84 -20.04 10.33
N TYR A 198 -7.44 -21.25 10.71
CA TYR A 198 -8.06 -22.49 10.28
C TYR A 198 -9.27 -22.79 11.18
N SER A 199 -10.34 -22.03 11.00
CA SER A 199 -11.68 -22.41 11.45
C SER A 199 -12.55 -22.67 10.22
N LEU A 200 -13.69 -23.36 10.40
CA LEU A 200 -14.62 -23.79 9.33
C LEU A 200 -15.05 -22.68 8.33
N ASN A 201 -14.75 -21.39 8.61
CA ASN A 201 -15.14 -20.23 7.81
C ASN A 201 -14.01 -19.48 7.07
N LYS A 202 -12.76 -19.97 7.03
CA LYS A 202 -11.60 -19.37 6.29
C LYS A 202 -11.59 -17.83 6.28
N HIS A 203 -11.13 -17.20 7.36
CA HIS A 203 -10.96 -15.74 7.40
C HIS A 203 -9.48 -15.35 7.44
N HIS A 204 -9.16 -14.23 6.79
CA HIS A 204 -7.83 -13.62 6.76
C HIS A 204 -7.81 -12.45 7.74
N ARG A 205 -6.95 -12.51 8.77
CA ARG A 205 -6.91 -11.49 9.82
C ARG A 205 -5.79 -10.51 9.61
N VAL A 206 -6.08 -9.21 9.65
CA VAL A 206 -5.05 -8.17 9.70
C VAL A 206 -4.76 -7.80 11.15
N ARG A 207 -3.51 -7.98 11.61
CA ARG A 207 -3.03 -7.61 12.94
C ARG A 207 -1.62 -7.03 12.87
N LYS A 208 -1.23 -6.14 13.77
CA LYS A 208 0.18 -5.69 13.91
C LYS A 208 0.64 -5.66 15.34
N LYS A 209 1.88 -6.07 15.61
CA LYS A 209 2.48 -5.92 16.92
C LYS A 209 3.21 -4.57 17.01
N ILE A 210 2.85 -3.77 18.00
CA ILE A 210 3.51 -2.49 18.31
C ILE A 210 3.91 -2.54 19.78
N ASN A 211 5.21 -2.44 20.08
CA ASN A 211 5.76 -2.46 21.44
C ASN A 211 5.24 -3.62 22.31
N GLY A 212 5.14 -4.81 21.73
CA GLY A 212 4.65 -6.01 22.44
C GLY A 212 3.12 -6.17 22.41
N VAL A 213 2.36 -5.12 22.11
CA VAL A 213 0.89 -5.15 22.04
C VAL A 213 0.43 -5.52 20.64
N SER A 214 -0.41 -6.55 20.52
CA SER A 214 -1.03 -6.93 19.25
C SER A 214 -2.31 -6.12 19.01
N ILE A 215 -2.34 -5.36 17.92
CA ILE A 215 -3.51 -4.61 17.47
C ILE A 215 -4.19 -5.40 16.37
N HIS A 216 -5.39 -5.91 16.64
CA HIS A 216 -6.25 -6.53 15.64
C HIS A 216 -7.06 -5.46 14.89
N ILE A 217 -6.98 -5.48 13.56
CA ILE A 217 -7.67 -4.54 12.67
C ILE A 217 -9.00 -5.11 12.21
N GLY A 218 -9.01 -6.35 11.74
CA GLY A 218 -10.20 -6.96 11.15
C GLY A 218 -9.95 -8.35 10.58
N SER A 219 -11.06 -9.02 10.26
CA SER A 219 -11.10 -10.31 9.59
C SER A 219 -11.79 -10.12 8.23
N TYR A 220 -11.18 -10.64 7.16
CA TYR A 220 -11.63 -10.46 5.78
C TYR A 220 -11.92 -11.83 5.13
N SER A 221 -12.85 -11.85 4.18
CA SER A 221 -13.27 -13.08 3.50
C SER A 221 -12.27 -13.54 2.44
N SER A 222 -11.43 -12.64 1.92
CA SER A 222 -10.35 -12.96 0.99
C SER A 222 -8.99 -12.43 1.43
N TYR A 223 -7.93 -13.08 0.94
CA TYR A 223 -6.56 -12.63 1.16
C TYR A 223 -6.30 -11.26 0.52
N ASP A 224 -6.86 -11.03 -0.67
CA ASP A 224 -6.65 -9.78 -1.41
C ASP A 224 -7.26 -8.58 -0.67
N GLN A 225 -8.44 -8.74 -0.05
CA GLN A 225 -9.01 -7.70 0.82
C GLN A 225 -8.12 -7.43 2.04
N ALA A 226 -7.66 -8.48 2.73
CA ALA A 226 -6.74 -8.32 3.85
C ALA A 226 -5.43 -7.64 3.43
N LYS A 227 -4.95 -7.94 2.22
CA LYS A 227 -3.75 -7.35 1.64
C LYS A 227 -3.93 -5.88 1.30
N ILE A 228 -5.05 -5.49 0.67
CA ILE A 228 -5.37 -4.08 0.36
C ILE A 228 -5.41 -3.26 1.66
N VAL A 229 -6.11 -3.75 2.68
CA VAL A 229 -6.19 -3.06 3.97
C VAL A 229 -4.81 -2.94 4.62
N ARG A 230 -4.01 -4.01 4.61
CA ARG A 230 -2.64 -3.97 5.13
C ARG A 230 -1.78 -2.95 4.38
N GLU A 231 -1.83 -2.95 3.05
CA GLU A 231 -1.05 -2.03 2.20
C GLU A 231 -1.44 -0.58 2.45
N TYR A 232 -2.75 -0.32 2.54
CA TYR A 232 -3.28 1.00 2.90
C TYR A 232 -2.76 1.45 4.27
N LEU A 233 -2.81 0.60 5.30
CA LEU A 233 -2.30 0.92 6.64
C LEU A 233 -0.77 1.10 6.64
N ASP A 234 -0.04 0.30 5.87
CA ASP A 234 1.40 0.44 5.68
C ASP A 234 1.75 1.79 5.02
N ASP A 235 0.98 2.23 4.04
CA ASP A 235 1.19 3.50 3.32
C ASP A 235 0.86 4.72 4.18
N HIS A 236 -0.02 4.53 5.17
CA HIS A 236 -0.33 5.53 6.18
C HIS A 236 0.47 5.35 7.47
N ASN A 237 1.58 4.61 7.44
CA ASN A 237 2.47 4.36 8.57
C ASN A 237 1.77 3.86 9.85
N TRP A 238 0.62 3.21 9.70
CA TRP A 238 -0.22 2.76 10.82
C TRP A 238 -0.61 3.91 11.76
N ASP A 239 -0.86 5.09 11.21
CA ASP A 239 -1.41 6.22 11.97
C ASP A 239 -2.63 5.76 12.78
N MET A 240 -2.65 6.08 14.08
CA MET A 240 -3.66 5.52 14.99
C MET A 240 -5.08 6.05 14.73
N LYS A 241 -5.23 7.22 14.09
CA LYS A 241 -6.55 7.69 13.67
C LYS A 241 -7.05 6.86 12.49
N ILE A 242 -6.18 6.59 11.52
CA ILE A 242 -6.49 5.77 10.34
C ILE A 242 -6.76 4.32 10.75
N VAL A 243 -5.93 3.75 11.62
CA VAL A 243 -6.11 2.41 12.19
C VAL A 243 -7.47 2.30 12.89
N LYS A 244 -7.85 3.26 13.73
CA LYS A 244 -9.17 3.26 14.38
C LYS A 244 -10.30 3.33 13.36
N HIS A 245 -10.17 4.19 12.35
CA HIS A 245 -11.17 4.34 11.31
C HIS A 245 -11.39 3.03 10.52
N ILE A 246 -10.32 2.43 10.01
CA ILE A 246 -10.36 1.15 9.28
C ILE A 246 -10.88 0.02 10.18
N ARG A 247 -10.48 -0.03 11.46
CA ARG A 247 -10.98 -1.02 12.42
C ARG A 247 -12.49 -0.89 12.62
N ASN A 248 -13.00 0.33 12.70
CA ASN A 248 -14.44 0.59 12.85
C ASN A 248 -15.21 0.15 11.60
N ILE A 249 -14.72 0.48 10.39
CA ILE A 249 -15.33 0.02 9.13
C ILE A 249 -15.31 -1.52 9.05
N SER A 250 -14.15 -2.13 9.30
CA SER A 250 -13.99 -3.59 9.24
C SER A 250 -14.93 -4.31 10.23
N SER A 251 -15.11 -3.73 11.42
CA SER A 251 -16.05 -4.25 12.42
C SER A 251 -17.51 -4.08 11.96
N ALA A 252 -17.85 -2.94 11.36
CA ALA A 252 -19.21 -2.69 10.87
C ALA A 252 -19.59 -3.68 9.77
N ILE A 253 -18.68 -3.97 8.84
CA ILE A 253 -18.87 -4.98 7.78
C ILE A 253 -18.99 -6.39 8.38
N LEU A 254 -18.08 -6.78 9.27
CA LEU A 254 -18.08 -8.12 9.86
C LEU A 254 -19.34 -8.41 10.69
N TYR A 255 -19.84 -7.39 11.40
CA TYR A 255 -21.03 -7.51 12.24
C TYR A 255 -22.30 -6.98 11.56
N LYS A 256 -22.26 -6.76 10.24
CA LYS A 256 -23.35 -6.22 9.42
C LYS A 256 -24.63 -7.04 9.46
N ASP A 257 -24.56 -8.33 9.80
CA ASP A 257 -25.73 -9.21 9.96
C ASP A 257 -25.84 -9.78 11.37
N ARG A 258 -25.16 -9.17 12.35
CA ARG A 258 -25.23 -9.61 13.75
C ARG A 258 -26.69 -9.61 14.21
N TYR A 259 -27.05 -10.66 14.96
CA TYR A 259 -28.42 -10.90 15.43
C TYR A 259 -29.43 -11.26 14.35
N ILE A 260 -29.01 -11.44 13.10
CA ILE A 260 -29.86 -11.89 12.01
C ILE A 260 -29.46 -13.30 11.61
N ASN A 261 -30.42 -14.22 11.66
CA ASN A 261 -30.23 -15.60 11.25
C ASN A 261 -31.12 -15.90 10.03
N LYS A 262 -30.58 -16.54 9.00
CA LYS A 262 -31.38 -17.02 7.86
C LYS A 262 -31.83 -18.46 8.12
N LYS A 263 -33.14 -18.74 7.98
CA LYS A 263 -33.69 -20.11 8.03
C LYS A 263 -34.76 -20.26 6.96
N GLY A 264 -34.49 -21.11 5.97
CA GLY A 264 -35.29 -21.19 4.74
C GLY A 264 -35.27 -19.86 3.98
N ASN A 265 -36.44 -19.41 3.54
CA ASN A 265 -36.60 -18.15 2.80
C ASN A 265 -36.84 -16.93 3.68
N LYS A 266 -36.57 -17.02 5.00
CA LYS A 266 -36.82 -15.93 5.95
C LYS A 266 -35.58 -15.60 6.77
N TYR A 267 -35.50 -14.33 7.17
CA TYR A 267 -34.48 -13.75 8.04
C TYR A 267 -35.09 -13.43 9.41
N TYR A 268 -34.42 -13.83 10.49
CA TYR A 268 -34.94 -13.72 11.85
C TYR A 268 -34.04 -12.83 12.67
N VAL A 269 -34.60 -11.78 13.27
CA VAL A 269 -33.88 -10.93 14.21
C VAL A 269 -34.04 -11.49 15.62
N SER A 270 -32.92 -11.81 16.25
CA SER A 270 -32.88 -12.54 17.53
C SER A 270 -31.60 -12.28 18.30
N ARG A 271 -31.68 -12.28 19.64
CA ARG A 271 -30.51 -12.19 20.51
C ARG A 271 -30.65 -13.09 21.72
N ILE A 272 -29.52 -13.44 22.32
CA ILE A 272 -29.49 -14.10 23.64
C ILE A 272 -29.39 -12.99 24.70
N PHE A 273 -30.29 -13.00 25.67
CA PHE A 273 -30.28 -12.08 26.81
C PHE A 273 -30.51 -12.86 28.10
N LYS A 274 -29.57 -12.74 29.06
CA LYS A 274 -29.57 -13.52 30.31
C LYS A 274 -29.79 -15.03 30.09
N GLY A 275 -29.10 -15.59 29.10
CA GLY A 275 -29.19 -17.02 28.74
C GLY A 275 -30.45 -17.44 27.98
N LYS A 276 -31.43 -16.53 27.77
CA LYS A 276 -32.66 -16.84 27.03
C LYS A 276 -32.59 -16.33 25.59
N TYR A 277 -33.07 -17.14 24.65
CA TYR A 277 -33.18 -16.76 23.24
C TYR A 277 -34.44 -15.91 23.03
N LEU A 278 -34.26 -14.65 22.66
CA LEU A 278 -35.33 -13.71 22.36
C LEU A 278 -35.42 -13.49 20.86
N ARG A 279 -36.62 -13.65 20.30
CA ARG A 279 -36.91 -13.46 18.88
C ARG A 279 -37.83 -12.26 18.70
N TYR A 280 -37.44 -11.35 17.83
CA TYR A 280 -38.11 -10.05 17.63
C TYR A 280 -38.92 -9.98 16.33
N GLY A 281 -38.76 -10.96 15.44
CA GLY A 281 -39.57 -11.07 14.24
C GLY A 281 -38.97 -12.00 13.20
N SER A 282 -39.65 -12.08 12.05
CA SER A 282 -39.19 -12.74 10.83
C SER A 282 -39.53 -11.89 9.63
N TYR A 283 -38.60 -11.79 8.68
CA TYR A 283 -38.66 -10.88 7.54
C TYR A 283 -38.26 -11.61 6.27
N ASP A 284 -38.87 -11.22 5.15
CA ASP A 284 -38.67 -11.89 3.87
C ASP A 284 -37.35 -11.46 3.19
N THR A 285 -36.84 -10.28 3.52
CA THR A 285 -35.57 -9.74 2.99
C THR A 285 -34.58 -9.42 4.09
N ILE A 286 -33.28 -9.50 3.76
CA ILE A 286 -32.20 -9.18 4.70
C ILE A 286 -32.22 -7.68 5.07
N GLN A 287 -32.57 -6.81 4.13
CA GLN A 287 -32.68 -5.36 4.34
C GLN A 287 -33.74 -5.02 5.39
N LYS A 288 -34.92 -5.66 5.33
CA LYS A 288 -35.97 -5.50 6.36
C LYS A 288 -35.49 -5.97 7.73
N ALA A 289 -34.77 -7.09 7.77
CA ALA A 289 -34.20 -7.61 9.02
C ALA A 289 -33.14 -6.65 9.60
N ARG A 290 -32.27 -6.07 8.76
CA ARG A 290 -31.27 -5.07 9.16
C ARG A 290 -31.92 -3.80 9.70
N TYR A 291 -32.88 -3.24 8.98
CA TYR A 291 -33.63 -2.06 9.42
C TYR A 291 -34.25 -2.26 10.82
N ILE A 292 -34.98 -3.37 11.01
CA ILE A 292 -35.60 -3.63 12.32
C ILE A 292 -34.55 -3.88 13.40
N ARG A 293 -33.46 -4.58 13.09
CA ARG A 293 -32.34 -4.75 14.03
C ARG A 293 -31.75 -3.41 14.43
N ASP A 294 -31.52 -2.48 13.51
CA ASP A 294 -30.92 -1.18 13.83
C ASP A 294 -31.86 -0.30 14.66
N MET A 295 -33.17 -0.39 14.39
CA MET A 295 -34.21 0.20 15.24
C MET A 295 -34.23 -0.42 16.64
N LEU A 296 -34.09 -1.75 16.75
CA LEU A 296 -33.94 -2.44 18.03
C LEU A 296 -32.70 -1.97 18.77
N ILE A 297 -31.53 -1.93 18.12
CA ILE A 297 -30.29 -1.52 18.76
C ILE A 297 -30.37 -0.08 19.27
N SER A 298 -30.82 0.86 18.43
CA SER A 298 -30.97 2.28 18.79
C SER A 298 -31.98 2.51 19.92
N ASN A 299 -32.95 1.62 20.10
CA ASN A 299 -33.95 1.69 21.17
C ASN A 299 -33.68 0.72 22.33
N ASN A 300 -32.43 0.28 22.53
CA ASN A 300 -32.05 -0.66 23.60
C ASN A 300 -32.90 -1.94 23.63
N TRP A 301 -33.33 -2.39 22.46
CA TRP A 301 -34.14 -3.59 22.21
C TRP A 301 -35.53 -3.55 22.86
N ASN A 302 -36.09 -2.35 23.07
CA ASN A 302 -37.47 -2.16 23.51
C ASN A 302 -38.44 -2.36 22.32
N ILE A 303 -39.20 -3.44 22.34
CA ILE A 303 -40.09 -3.84 21.24
C ILE A 303 -41.34 -2.95 21.14
N GLU A 304 -41.83 -2.43 22.26
CA GLU A 304 -43.04 -1.60 22.33
C GLU A 304 -42.86 -0.28 21.55
N LYS A 305 -41.65 0.28 21.60
CA LYS A 305 -41.28 1.47 20.82
C LYS A 305 -41.28 1.21 19.32
N ILE A 306 -41.01 -0.03 18.89
CA ILE A 306 -40.90 -0.38 17.47
C ILE A 306 -42.26 -0.63 16.84
N ASP A 307 -43.18 -1.25 17.57
CA ASP A 307 -44.54 -1.45 17.06
C ASP A 307 -45.25 -0.11 16.79
N SER A 308 -44.93 0.94 17.56
CA SER A 308 -45.39 2.32 17.30
C SER A 308 -44.78 2.96 16.04
N LEU A 309 -43.60 2.51 15.60
CA LEU A 309 -42.87 3.05 14.45
C LEU A 309 -43.17 2.30 13.15
N LYS A 310 -43.49 1.00 13.24
CA LYS A 310 -43.97 0.19 12.11
C LYS A 310 -45.24 0.76 11.47
N VAL A 311 -46.10 1.39 12.27
CA VAL A 311 -47.38 1.99 11.83
C VAL A 311 -47.17 3.35 11.12
N LYS A 312 -46.04 4.04 11.34
CA LYS A 312 -45.81 5.39 10.81
C LYS A 312 -45.03 5.47 9.51
N ASN A 313 -44.23 4.46 9.15
CA ASN A 313 -43.37 4.50 7.97
C ASN A 313 -43.64 3.31 7.04
N ASN A 314 -44.33 3.54 5.93
CA ASN A 314 -44.49 2.57 4.83
C ASN A 314 -43.32 2.58 3.82
N ASN A 315 -42.28 3.40 4.02
CA ASN A 315 -41.14 3.55 3.10
C ASN A 315 -40.00 2.54 3.39
N TYR A 316 -40.30 1.24 3.33
CA TYR A 316 -39.31 0.17 3.54
C TYR A 316 -38.46 -0.18 2.30
N LEU A 317 -38.83 0.31 1.12
CA LEU A 317 -38.27 -0.15 -0.17
C LEU A 317 -36.86 0.35 -0.46
N ASP A 318 -36.38 1.39 0.23
CA ASP A 318 -35.09 2.05 -0.05
C ASP A 318 -34.09 2.06 1.12
N TYR A 319 -34.21 1.14 2.10
CA TYR A 319 -33.20 1.09 3.19
C TYR A 319 -31.86 0.56 2.66
N CYS A 320 -30.93 1.48 2.42
CA CYS A 320 -29.54 1.22 2.14
C CYS A 320 -28.76 1.35 3.47
N ASP A 321 -28.11 0.28 3.90
CA ASP A 321 -27.24 0.33 5.08
C ASP A 321 -26.00 1.15 4.69
N SER A 322 -25.56 2.08 5.54
CA SER A 322 -24.32 2.84 5.31
C SER A 322 -23.09 1.94 5.02
N THR A 323 -23.13 0.67 5.43
CA THR A 323 -22.10 -0.33 5.12
C THR A 323 -22.20 -0.93 3.72
N ASP A 324 -23.35 -0.83 3.04
CA ASP A 324 -23.48 -1.21 1.62
C ASP A 324 -22.66 -0.25 0.73
N ILE A 325 -22.50 1.01 1.12
CA ILE A 325 -21.65 2.00 0.44
C ILE A 325 -20.16 1.79 0.78
N LEU A 326 -19.86 1.26 1.97
CA LEU A 326 -18.48 1.07 2.46
C LEU A 326 -17.78 -0.17 1.88
N GLU A 327 -18.53 -1.14 1.34
CA GLU A 327 -17.97 -2.27 0.59
C GLU A 327 -17.28 -1.80 -0.72
N ASP A 328 -17.68 -0.67 -1.30
CA ASP A 328 -17.05 -0.11 -2.51
C ASP A 328 -15.73 0.65 -2.22
N PHE A 329 -15.42 0.92 -0.96
CA PHE A 329 -14.20 1.63 -0.53
C PHE A 329 -13.05 0.70 -0.12
N ILE A 330 -13.26 -0.62 -0.05
CA ILE A 330 -12.26 -1.66 0.28
C ILE A 330 -12.15 -2.64 -0.89
#